data_AF-A0A859QNH0-F1
#
_entry.id   AF-A0A859QNH0-F1
#
_cell.length_a   1.000
_cell.length_b   1.000
_cell.length_c   1.000
_cell.angle_alpha   90.00
_cell.angle_beta   90.00
_cell.angle_gamma   90.00
#
_symmetry.space_group_name_H-M   'P 1'
#
loop_
_entity.id
_entity.type
_entity.pdbx_description
1 polymer ?
#
loop_
_entity_poly.entity_id
_entity_poly.type
_entity_poly.pdbx_seq_one_letter_code
_entity_poly.pdbx_strand_id
1 'polypeptide(L)'
;MPLVPLPATAPPHRQPDDHAIVVGIDHYVPGIPKLQGAVNDCNLFCRWLVDPKFGGLNPANVNLVVSTGQHPPEPLRSQIEDILVTYFDRANNNWPGGRRLYLFFAGHGLSRPPPNQRECALVMADARPNLLRGLLGDVAADSMRLTGLFKEVMLVMDCCAEVSGPAELLCYLPSYGDVTLARRPFLHIHAAAWNATTAERQLPDPFTPETVSASWQGVLTNVLLRGLTTAAAENGEITSSSLKRFIEAAVSGCRIEFDDGDPLVPTPMVFGVSQGVPVNVSLRNGATRFQVRDGVDFSVFVAARPAPAIVRLKPGLWLFDGIDATGVITGSQAVPVREGGINVVV
;
A
#
# COMPACT_ATOMS: atom_id res chain seq x y z
N MET A 1 -3.15 25.67 -2.18
CA MET A 1 -2.51 24.47 -1.59
C MET A 1 -1.39 24.03 -2.51
N PRO A 2 -0.14 23.94 -2.06
CA PRO A 2 0.92 23.43 -2.92
C PRO A 2 0.80 21.89 -2.98
N LEU A 3 0.18 21.39 -4.04
CA LEU A 3 0.36 19.99 -4.43
C LEU A 3 1.85 19.75 -4.66
N VAL A 4 2.37 18.62 -4.18
CA VAL A 4 3.74 18.24 -4.48
C VAL A 4 3.77 17.65 -5.88
N PRO A 5 4.50 18.26 -6.85
CA PRO A 5 4.58 17.72 -8.19
C PRO A 5 5.33 16.38 -8.15
N LEU A 6 4.73 15.35 -8.76
CA LEU A 6 5.40 14.08 -8.97
C LEU A 6 6.25 14.11 -10.25
N PRO A 7 7.35 13.34 -10.31
CA PRO A 7 8.11 13.18 -11.54
C PRO A 7 7.21 12.69 -12.68
N ALA A 8 7.28 13.37 -13.84
CA ALA A 8 6.57 12.93 -15.02
C ALA A 8 7.07 11.55 -15.48
N THR A 9 6.16 10.67 -15.87
CA THR A 9 6.48 9.38 -16.49
C THR A 9 6.03 9.39 -17.94
N ALA A 10 6.80 8.74 -18.82
CA ALA A 10 6.50 8.73 -20.24
C ALA A 10 5.26 7.85 -20.54
N PRO A 11 4.33 8.31 -21.40
CA PRO A 11 3.20 7.49 -21.83
C PRO A 11 3.64 6.33 -22.76
N PRO A 12 2.82 5.27 -22.91
CA PRO A 12 1.50 5.09 -22.30
C PRO A 12 1.57 4.63 -20.85
N HIS A 13 0.66 5.15 -20.02
CA HIS A 13 0.46 4.68 -18.65
C HIS A 13 -0.37 3.38 -18.65
N ARG A 14 -0.05 2.45 -17.74
CA ARG A 14 -0.75 1.16 -17.65
C ARG A 14 -2.17 1.32 -17.12
N GLN A 15 -2.37 2.29 -16.23
CA GLN A 15 -3.64 2.56 -15.57
C GLN A 15 -3.99 4.06 -15.67
N PRO A 16 -4.29 4.58 -16.86
CA PRO A 16 -4.50 6.01 -17.08
C PRO A 16 -5.81 6.55 -16.46
N ASP A 17 -6.74 5.66 -16.10
CA ASP A 17 -8.04 5.99 -15.49
C ASP A 17 -8.07 5.77 -13.97
N ASP A 18 -6.92 5.42 -13.39
CA ASP A 18 -6.75 5.35 -11.94
C ASP A 18 -6.35 6.72 -11.40
N HIS A 19 -6.85 7.02 -10.20
CA HIS A 19 -6.66 8.28 -9.51
C HIS A 19 -6.22 8.05 -8.07
N ALA A 20 -5.49 9.00 -7.50
CA ALA A 20 -5.05 8.90 -6.11
C ALA A 20 -5.08 10.25 -5.38
N ILE A 21 -5.37 10.19 -4.09
CA ILE A 21 -5.15 11.26 -3.12
C ILE A 21 -4.29 10.67 -2.00
N VAL A 22 -3.12 11.27 -1.78
CA VAL A 22 -2.10 10.79 -0.86
C VAL A 22 -1.78 11.91 0.11
N VAL A 23 -2.05 11.70 1.41
CA VAL A 23 -1.93 12.73 2.45
C VAL A 23 -1.02 12.26 3.58
N GLY A 24 0.03 13.04 3.85
CA GLY A 24 1.04 12.72 4.87
C GLY A 24 1.32 13.89 5.79
N ILE A 25 1.19 13.70 7.10
CA ILE A 25 1.32 14.80 8.08
C ILE A 25 2.32 14.44 9.17
N ASP A 26 3.52 15.01 9.07
CA ASP A 26 4.57 14.96 10.09
C ASP A 26 4.50 16.16 11.05
N HIS A 27 4.09 17.31 10.53
CA HIS A 27 4.14 18.59 11.21
C HIS A 27 2.75 19.06 11.62
N TYR A 28 2.54 19.15 12.93
CA TYR A 28 1.32 19.66 13.55
C TYR A 28 1.61 20.96 14.29
N VAL A 29 0.55 21.64 14.75
CA VAL A 29 0.71 22.79 15.64
C VAL A 29 1.41 22.40 16.95
N PRO A 30 2.07 23.36 17.65
CA PRO A 30 2.69 23.09 18.94
C PRO A 30 1.74 22.44 19.95
N GLY A 31 2.22 21.40 20.61
CA GLY A 31 1.48 20.61 21.60
C GLY A 31 0.96 19.26 21.07
N ILE A 32 1.04 19.03 19.75
CA ILE A 32 0.85 17.70 19.15
C ILE A 32 2.23 17.16 18.75
N PRO A 33 2.61 15.92 19.11
CA PRO A 33 3.91 15.35 18.75
C PRO A 33 4.12 15.32 17.24
N LYS A 34 5.33 15.67 16.79
CA LYS A 34 5.74 15.49 15.39
C LYS A 34 5.97 14.02 15.08
N LEU A 35 5.75 13.64 13.83
CA LEU A 35 6.12 12.35 13.27
C LEU A 35 7.31 12.50 12.32
N GLN A 36 7.90 11.38 11.90
CA GLN A 36 9.05 11.35 11.00
C GLN A 36 8.80 10.52 9.74
N GLY A 37 7.79 9.66 9.74
CA GLY A 37 7.53 8.68 8.69
C GLY A 37 6.42 9.04 7.73
N ALA A 38 5.43 9.86 8.11
CA ALA A 38 4.19 9.98 7.33
C ALA A 38 4.40 10.62 5.96
N VAL A 39 5.29 11.63 5.85
CA VAL A 39 5.65 12.22 4.55
C VAL A 39 6.47 11.23 3.71
N ASN A 40 7.35 10.46 4.34
CA ASN A 40 8.15 9.45 3.65
C ASN A 40 7.28 8.30 3.12
N ASP A 41 6.31 7.84 3.91
CA ASP A 41 5.31 6.85 3.53
C ASP A 41 4.53 7.29 2.28
N CYS A 42 4.10 8.55 2.24
CA CYS A 42 3.44 9.11 1.07
C CYS A 42 4.33 9.13 -0.18
N ASN A 43 5.61 9.48 -0.02
CA ASN A 43 6.57 9.46 -1.13
C ASN A 43 6.79 8.03 -1.67
N LEU A 44 6.90 7.05 -0.77
CA LEU A 44 7.05 5.64 -1.13
C LEU A 44 5.79 5.09 -1.82
N PHE A 45 4.60 5.47 -1.33
CA PHE A 45 3.33 5.09 -1.97
C PHE A 45 3.18 5.73 -3.35
N CYS A 46 3.49 7.02 -3.50
CA CYS A 46 3.52 7.70 -4.80
C CYS A 46 4.51 7.07 -5.77
N ARG A 47 5.70 6.67 -5.31
CA ARG A 47 6.67 5.92 -6.13
C ARG A 47 6.06 4.63 -6.66
N TRP A 48 5.34 3.86 -5.83
CA TRP A 48 4.65 2.66 -6.29
C TRP A 48 3.53 2.96 -7.28
N LEU A 49 2.72 4.01 -7.03
CA LEU A 49 1.60 4.38 -7.89
C LEU A 49 2.06 4.70 -9.32
N VAL A 50 3.13 5.47 -9.49
CA VAL A 50 3.55 5.97 -10.82
C VAL A 50 4.57 5.08 -11.54
N ASP A 51 5.21 4.14 -10.84
CA ASP A 51 6.19 3.25 -11.48
C ASP A 51 5.49 2.34 -12.52
N PRO A 52 5.93 2.35 -13.80
CA PRO A 52 5.31 1.55 -14.86
C PRO A 52 5.30 0.03 -14.61
N LYS A 53 6.21 -0.49 -13.77
CA LYS A 53 6.27 -1.90 -13.39
C LYS A 53 5.26 -2.25 -12.30
N PHE A 54 4.81 -1.24 -11.56
CA PHE A 54 3.90 -1.39 -10.42
C PHE A 54 2.52 -0.83 -10.77
N GLY A 55 2.08 0.26 -10.11
CA GLY A 55 0.76 0.86 -10.32
C GLY A 55 0.60 1.43 -11.73
N GLY A 56 1.65 2.04 -12.29
CA GLY A 56 1.66 2.61 -13.64
C GLY A 56 0.58 3.66 -13.88
N LEU A 57 0.22 4.44 -12.85
CA LEU A 57 -0.69 5.58 -12.94
C LEU A 57 -0.05 6.74 -13.72
N ASN A 58 -0.90 7.57 -14.31
CA ASN A 58 -0.48 8.89 -14.76
C ASN A 58 -0.18 9.77 -13.54
N PRO A 59 1.04 10.34 -13.38
CA PRO A 59 1.35 11.24 -12.27
C PRO A 59 0.39 12.42 -12.14
N ALA A 60 -0.21 12.89 -13.25
CA ALA A 60 -1.22 13.96 -13.25
C ALA A 60 -2.54 13.57 -12.55
N ASN A 61 -2.79 12.28 -12.34
CA ASN A 61 -3.96 11.78 -11.61
C ASN A 61 -3.71 11.58 -10.11
N VAL A 62 -2.51 11.91 -9.62
CA VAL A 62 -2.12 11.73 -8.22
C VAL A 62 -2.01 13.09 -7.53
N ASN A 63 -2.83 13.30 -6.52
CA ASN A 63 -2.76 14.48 -5.66
C ASN A 63 -1.96 14.13 -4.41
N LEU A 64 -0.68 14.53 -4.36
CA LEU A 64 0.17 14.40 -3.18
C LEU A 64 0.09 15.67 -2.33
N VAL A 65 -0.36 15.52 -1.09
CA VAL A 65 -0.55 16.60 -0.12
C VAL A 65 0.20 16.28 1.16
N VAL A 66 1.24 17.04 1.49
CA VAL A 66 2.08 16.76 2.66
C VAL A 66 2.31 17.99 3.52
N SER A 67 2.48 17.78 4.82
CA SER A 67 2.86 18.85 5.73
C SER A 67 4.28 19.35 5.46
N THR A 68 4.47 20.66 5.50
CA THR A 68 5.77 21.32 5.22
C THR A 68 6.41 21.96 6.46
N GLY A 69 5.72 21.92 7.61
CA GLY A 69 6.13 22.61 8.83
C GLY A 69 6.02 24.13 8.78
N GLN A 70 5.41 24.70 7.74
CA GLN A 70 5.20 26.13 7.57
C GLN A 70 3.99 26.65 8.35
N HIS A 71 3.90 27.98 8.48
CA HIS A 71 2.72 28.67 9.02
C HIS A 71 2.02 29.48 7.93
N PRO A 72 0.69 29.35 7.76
CA PRO A 72 -0.23 28.51 8.53
C PRO A 72 0.00 26.99 8.33
N PRO A 73 -0.37 26.15 9.31
CA PRO A 73 -0.19 24.70 9.20
C PRO A 73 -1.07 24.14 8.09
N GLU A 74 -0.48 23.29 7.25
CA GLU A 74 -1.15 22.58 6.14
C GLU A 74 -0.74 21.10 6.16
N PRO A 75 -1.59 20.18 5.66
CA PRO A 75 -2.89 20.43 5.04
C PRO A 75 -4.06 20.62 6.01
N LEU A 76 -5.09 21.33 5.52
CA LEU A 76 -6.39 21.50 6.16
C LEU A 76 -7.37 20.42 5.67
N ARG A 77 -8.36 20.07 6.49
CA ARG A 77 -9.43 19.12 6.10
C ARG A 77 -10.12 19.55 4.80
N SER A 78 -10.51 20.82 4.72
CA SER A 78 -11.25 21.36 3.57
C SER A 78 -10.47 21.25 2.27
N GLN A 79 -9.14 21.34 2.32
CA GLN A 79 -8.32 21.19 1.11
C GLN A 79 -8.41 19.78 0.53
N ILE A 80 -8.52 18.75 1.37
CA ILE A 80 -8.68 17.37 0.91
C ILE A 80 -10.10 17.13 0.40
N GLU A 81 -11.09 17.69 1.10
CA GLU A 81 -12.50 17.66 0.67
C GLU A 81 -12.66 18.34 -0.69
N ASP A 82 -12.03 19.50 -0.93
CA ASP A 82 -12.07 20.21 -2.20
C ASP A 82 -11.51 19.37 -3.36
N ILE A 83 -10.42 18.60 -3.13
CA ILE A 83 -9.88 17.68 -4.14
C ILE A 83 -10.91 16.60 -4.48
N LEU A 84 -11.55 16.02 -3.47
CA LEU A 84 -12.60 15.00 -3.66
C LEU A 84 -13.81 15.59 -4.41
N VAL A 85 -14.21 16.82 -4.09
CA VAL A 85 -15.30 17.54 -4.75
C VAL A 85 -15.04 17.72 -6.25
N THR A 86 -13.78 17.89 -6.67
CA THR A 86 -13.46 18.03 -8.10
C THR A 86 -13.89 16.85 -8.97
N TYR A 87 -14.02 15.64 -8.41
CA TYR A 87 -14.54 14.49 -9.17
C TYR A 87 -16.03 14.62 -9.48
N PHE A 88 -16.80 15.25 -8.59
CA PHE A 88 -18.21 15.55 -8.84
C PHE A 88 -18.35 16.64 -9.90
N ASP A 89 -17.50 17.67 -9.85
CA ASP A 89 -17.46 18.70 -10.88
C ASP A 89 -17.11 18.11 -12.25
N ARG A 90 -16.14 17.19 -12.30
CA ARG A 90 -15.81 16.45 -13.53
C ARG A 90 -17.00 15.64 -14.04
N ALA A 91 -17.71 14.94 -13.17
CA ALA A 91 -18.90 14.18 -13.53
C ALA A 91 -20.00 15.07 -14.13
N ASN A 92 -20.24 16.23 -13.52
CA ASN A 92 -21.16 17.26 -14.05
C ASN A 92 -20.72 17.80 -15.42
N ASN A 93 -19.43 17.69 -15.75
CA ASN A 93 -18.84 18.02 -17.04
C ASN A 93 -18.64 16.78 -17.95
N ASN A 94 -19.49 15.77 -17.82
CA ASN A 94 -19.52 14.55 -18.64
C ASN A 94 -18.28 13.66 -18.56
N TRP A 95 -17.52 13.71 -17.45
CA TRP A 95 -16.47 12.72 -17.22
C TRP A 95 -17.11 11.34 -16.93
N PRO A 96 -16.73 10.27 -17.65
CA PRO A 96 -17.34 8.94 -17.51
C PRO A 96 -16.98 8.21 -16.20
N GLY A 97 -16.20 8.84 -15.31
CA GLY A 97 -15.67 8.21 -14.11
C GLY A 97 -14.30 7.56 -14.35
N GLY A 98 -13.70 7.08 -13.25
CA GLY A 98 -12.41 6.40 -13.21
C GLY A 98 -12.56 4.91 -12.94
N ARG A 99 -11.49 4.15 -13.16
CA ARG A 99 -11.48 2.73 -12.77
C ARG A 99 -11.32 2.58 -11.27
N ARG A 100 -10.25 3.13 -10.69
CA ARG A 100 -9.96 3.03 -9.26
C ARG A 100 -9.58 4.36 -8.63
N LEU A 101 -10.02 4.58 -7.40
CA LEU A 101 -9.54 5.67 -6.53
C LEU A 101 -8.71 5.07 -5.38
N TYR A 102 -7.47 5.54 -5.23
CA TYR A 102 -6.64 5.28 -4.05
C TYR A 102 -6.71 6.46 -3.09
N LEU A 103 -7.02 6.18 -1.83
CA LEU A 103 -6.95 7.11 -0.72
C LEU A 103 -5.90 6.58 0.26
N PHE A 104 -4.82 7.33 0.44
CA PHE A 104 -3.73 6.95 1.34
C PHE A 104 -3.49 8.07 2.34
N PHE A 105 -3.72 7.82 3.62
CA PHE A 105 -3.65 8.80 4.69
C PHE A 105 -2.69 8.30 5.78
N ALA A 106 -1.62 9.06 6.03
CA ALA A 106 -0.60 8.73 7.03
C ALA A 106 -0.39 9.90 8.01
N GLY A 107 -0.36 9.59 9.31
CA GLY A 107 -0.18 10.59 10.37
C GLY A 107 -0.74 10.16 11.73
N HIS A 108 -1.06 11.13 12.59
CA HIS A 108 -1.82 10.87 13.81
C HIS A 108 -3.26 10.51 13.45
N GLY A 109 -3.85 9.60 14.22
CA GLY A 109 -5.20 9.13 13.96
C GLY A 109 -6.05 9.00 15.20
N LEU A 110 -7.35 9.17 15.02
CA LEU A 110 -8.36 9.12 16.06
C LEU A 110 -9.55 8.30 15.61
N SER A 111 -10.15 7.57 16.53
CA SER A 111 -11.44 6.92 16.32
C SER A 111 -12.52 7.56 17.16
N ARG A 112 -13.75 7.51 16.66
CA ARG A 112 -14.92 7.93 17.45
C ARG A 112 -15.17 6.94 18.60
N PRO A 113 -15.72 7.40 19.73
CA PRO A 113 -16.25 6.50 20.75
C PRO A 113 -17.45 5.71 20.19
N PRO A 114 -17.87 4.64 20.87
CA PRO A 114 -19.07 3.90 20.51
C PRO A 114 -20.30 4.82 20.31
N PRO A 115 -21.16 4.55 19.32
CA PRO A 115 -21.19 3.34 18.48
C PRO A 115 -20.28 3.39 17.24
N ASN A 116 -19.61 4.51 16.95
CA ASN A 116 -18.90 4.72 15.68
C ASN A 116 -17.43 4.28 15.70
N GLN A 117 -17.13 3.25 16.50
CA GLN A 117 -15.79 2.72 16.74
C GLN A 117 -15.07 2.16 15.49
N ARG A 118 -15.78 2.04 14.37
CA ARG A 118 -15.19 1.62 13.10
C ARG A 118 -14.51 2.78 12.37
N GLU A 119 -14.94 4.01 12.56
CA GLU A 119 -14.45 5.12 11.76
C GLU A 119 -13.12 5.65 12.32
N CYS A 120 -12.10 5.70 11.45
CA CYS A 120 -10.81 6.29 11.76
C CYS A 120 -10.63 7.62 11.00
N ALA A 121 -10.12 8.62 11.68
CA ALA A 121 -9.82 9.93 11.13
C ALA A 121 -8.32 10.19 11.09
N LEU A 122 -7.83 10.79 10.00
CA LEU A 122 -6.52 11.43 9.97
C LEU A 122 -6.61 12.78 10.70
N VAL A 123 -5.81 13.00 11.74
CA VAL A 123 -5.70 14.30 12.40
C VAL A 123 -5.06 15.29 11.43
N MET A 124 -5.68 16.45 11.22
CA MET A 124 -5.18 17.46 10.28
C MET A 124 -4.06 18.33 10.89
N ALA A 125 -3.25 18.96 10.05
CA ALA A 125 -2.11 19.74 10.50
C ALA A 125 -2.51 20.95 11.38
N ASP A 126 -3.72 21.49 11.18
CA ASP A 126 -4.28 22.61 11.94
C ASP A 126 -5.03 22.20 13.23
N ALA A 127 -5.08 20.90 13.54
CA ALA A 127 -5.62 20.40 14.79
C ALA A 127 -4.91 21.06 15.98
N ARG A 128 -5.62 21.28 17.08
CA ARG A 128 -5.07 21.86 18.31
C ARG A 128 -5.18 20.85 19.45
N PRO A 129 -4.29 20.89 20.46
CA PRO A 129 -4.36 19.95 21.58
C PRO A 129 -5.71 19.92 22.31
N ASN A 130 -6.47 21.01 22.27
CA ASN A 130 -7.80 21.13 22.89
C ASN A 130 -8.98 20.90 21.92
N LEU A 131 -8.70 20.74 20.62
CA LEU A 131 -9.69 20.43 19.60
C LEU A 131 -8.99 19.74 18.42
N LEU A 132 -9.04 18.41 18.43
CA LEU A 132 -8.43 17.61 17.37
C LEU A 132 -9.37 17.58 16.16
N ARG A 133 -8.99 18.27 15.09
CA ARG A 133 -9.71 18.22 13.81
C ARG A 133 -9.19 17.04 13.01
N GLY A 134 -10.10 16.26 12.43
CA GLY A 134 -9.71 15.14 11.58
C GLY A 134 -10.62 14.95 10.38
N LEU A 135 -10.04 14.36 9.33
CA LEU A 135 -10.73 13.88 8.15
C LEU A 135 -11.08 12.41 8.33
N LEU A 136 -12.38 12.06 8.27
CA LEU A 136 -12.83 10.67 8.36
C LEU A 136 -12.54 9.93 7.06
N GLY A 137 -11.57 9.00 7.09
CA GLY A 137 -11.13 8.28 5.91
C GLY A 137 -12.17 7.30 5.38
N ASP A 138 -12.80 6.53 6.28
CA ASP A 138 -13.88 5.59 5.93
C ASP A 138 -15.04 6.32 5.26
N VAL A 139 -15.47 7.45 5.83
CA VAL A 139 -16.56 8.27 5.27
C VAL A 139 -16.18 8.81 3.90
N ALA A 140 -14.95 9.28 3.69
CA ALA A 140 -14.50 9.73 2.38
C ALA A 140 -14.51 8.59 1.35
N ALA A 141 -13.96 7.42 1.71
CA ALA A 141 -13.88 6.26 0.83
C ALA A 141 -15.28 5.73 0.46
N ASP A 142 -16.15 5.53 1.45
CA ASP A 142 -17.51 5.05 1.23
C ASP A 142 -18.36 6.06 0.47
N SER A 143 -18.23 7.36 0.76
CA SER A 143 -18.93 8.39 0.00
C SER A 143 -18.55 8.32 -1.47
N MET A 144 -17.25 8.27 -1.80
CA MET A 144 -16.77 8.14 -3.18
C MET A 144 -17.23 6.83 -3.83
N ARG A 145 -17.21 5.71 -3.10
CA ARG A 145 -17.68 4.41 -3.58
C ARG A 145 -19.16 4.45 -3.94
N LEU A 146 -19.98 5.11 -3.12
CA LEU A 146 -21.43 5.22 -3.28
C LEU A 146 -21.87 6.21 -4.38
N THR A 147 -20.94 7.00 -4.93
CA THR A 147 -21.24 7.83 -6.11
C THR A 147 -21.27 7.06 -7.43
N GLY A 148 -20.62 5.90 -7.49
CA GLY A 148 -20.39 5.18 -8.74
C GLY A 148 -19.37 5.83 -9.69
N LEU A 149 -18.74 6.95 -9.33
CA LEU A 149 -17.70 7.62 -10.13
C LEU A 149 -16.43 6.78 -10.30
N PHE A 150 -16.19 5.85 -9.37
CA PHE A 150 -15.09 4.90 -9.44
C PHE A 150 -15.63 3.47 -9.36
N LYS A 151 -15.07 2.56 -10.15
CA LYS A 151 -15.44 1.13 -10.12
C LYS A 151 -14.92 0.45 -8.87
N GLU A 152 -13.81 0.92 -8.33
CA GLU A 152 -13.13 0.38 -7.15
C GLU A 152 -12.58 1.52 -6.28
N VAL A 153 -12.60 1.34 -4.96
CA VAL A 153 -12.00 2.28 -4.01
C VAL A 153 -11.08 1.53 -3.04
N MET A 154 -9.85 2.01 -2.90
CA MET A 154 -8.91 1.54 -1.90
C MET A 154 -8.63 2.64 -0.89
N LEU A 155 -8.78 2.34 0.39
CA LEU A 155 -8.43 3.20 1.51
C LEU A 155 -7.29 2.58 2.31
N VAL A 156 -6.27 3.36 2.61
CA VAL A 156 -5.20 3.02 3.55
C VAL A 156 -5.12 4.12 4.59
N MET A 157 -5.33 3.74 5.85
CA MET A 157 -5.19 4.58 7.03
C MET A 157 -3.95 4.09 7.80
N ASP A 158 -2.78 4.67 7.51
CA ASP A 158 -1.57 4.44 8.32
C ASP A 158 -1.50 5.46 9.47
N CYS A 159 -2.43 5.29 10.40
CA CYS A 159 -2.55 6.12 11.58
C CYS A 159 -3.12 5.31 12.76
N CYS A 160 -2.95 5.84 13.97
CA CYS A 160 -3.55 5.24 15.17
C CYS A 160 -5.08 5.30 15.12
N ALA A 161 -5.74 4.51 15.96
CA ALA A 161 -7.18 4.50 16.12
C ALA A 161 -7.57 4.77 17.59
N GLU A 162 -6.81 5.64 18.25
CA GLU A 162 -7.02 6.00 19.66
C GLU A 162 -8.31 6.80 19.86
N VAL A 163 -8.93 6.64 21.03
CA VAL A 163 -10.04 7.48 21.45
C VAL A 163 -9.50 8.50 22.44
N SER A 164 -9.30 9.75 22.02
CA SER A 164 -8.78 10.79 22.92
C SER A 164 -9.41 12.17 22.67
N GLY A 165 -9.72 12.84 23.79
CA GLY A 165 -10.04 14.27 23.87
C GLY A 165 -11.28 14.76 23.11
N PRO A 166 -11.55 16.07 23.16
CA PRO A 166 -12.51 16.72 22.28
C PRO A 166 -12.02 16.69 20.83
N ALA A 167 -12.79 16.09 19.95
CA ALA A 167 -12.44 15.94 18.54
C ALA A 167 -13.61 16.35 17.62
N GLU A 168 -13.26 17.01 16.51
CA GLU A 168 -14.16 17.30 15.39
C GLU A 168 -13.74 16.45 14.20
N LEU A 169 -14.31 15.25 14.13
CA LEU A 169 -14.02 14.27 13.08
C LEU A 169 -15.14 14.29 12.05
N LEU A 170 -14.84 14.76 10.85
CA LEU A 170 -15.83 15.01 9.80
C LEU A 170 -15.26 14.70 8.42
N CYS A 171 -16.16 14.49 7.46
CA CYS A 171 -15.86 14.55 6.04
C CYS A 171 -17.15 15.02 5.34
N TYR A 172 -17.12 16.20 4.74
CA TYR A 172 -18.25 16.78 4.04
C TYR A 172 -18.09 16.59 2.53
N LEU A 173 -18.72 15.53 2.02
CA LEU A 173 -18.84 15.30 0.59
C LEU A 173 -20.30 15.42 0.17
N PRO A 174 -20.57 15.83 -1.08
CA PRO A 174 -21.92 15.80 -1.61
C PRO A 174 -22.53 14.40 -1.50
N SER A 175 -23.75 14.31 -0.97
CA SER A 175 -24.48 13.05 -0.89
C SER A 175 -25.07 12.71 -2.25
N TYR A 176 -24.30 11.99 -3.06
CA TYR A 176 -24.79 11.33 -4.28
C TYR A 176 -24.81 9.83 -4.02
N GLY A 177 -25.79 9.37 -3.25
CA GLY A 177 -26.05 7.94 -3.13
C GLY A 177 -26.99 7.51 -4.25
N ASP A 178 -26.53 6.70 -5.19
CA ASP A 178 -27.44 5.96 -6.05
C ASP A 178 -27.71 4.59 -5.40
N VAL A 179 -28.90 4.46 -4.81
CA VAL A 179 -29.37 3.24 -4.13
C VAL A 179 -29.52 2.04 -5.06
N THR A 180 -29.45 2.26 -6.37
CA THR A 180 -29.49 1.21 -7.39
C THR A 180 -28.10 0.75 -7.82
N LEU A 181 -27.03 1.39 -7.32
CA LEU A 181 -25.66 0.98 -7.62
C LEU A 181 -25.42 -0.46 -7.18
N ALA A 182 -24.99 -1.27 -8.15
CA ALA A 182 -24.48 -2.61 -7.87
C ALA A 182 -23.33 -2.55 -6.85
N ARG A 183 -23.21 -3.61 -6.05
CA ARG A 183 -22.11 -3.78 -5.09
C ARG A 183 -20.77 -3.73 -5.83
N ARG A 184 -19.89 -2.83 -5.40
CA ARG A 184 -18.58 -2.59 -6.04
C ARG A 184 -17.44 -3.05 -5.16
N PRO A 185 -16.32 -3.52 -5.74
CA PRO A 185 -15.17 -3.92 -4.98
C PRO A 185 -14.56 -2.77 -4.19
N PHE A 186 -14.10 -3.06 -2.99
CA PHE A 186 -13.33 -2.11 -2.18
C PHE A 186 -12.28 -2.83 -1.32
N LEU A 187 -11.31 -2.07 -0.84
CA LEU A 187 -10.30 -2.52 0.12
C LEU A 187 -9.98 -1.40 1.10
N HIS A 188 -10.29 -1.58 2.37
CA HIS A 188 -9.92 -0.68 3.47
C HIS A 188 -8.86 -1.35 4.34
N ILE A 189 -7.75 -0.65 4.58
CA ILE A 189 -6.62 -1.11 5.39
C ILE A 189 -6.37 -0.07 6.47
N HIS A 190 -6.47 -0.46 7.73
CA HIS A 190 -6.15 0.38 8.88
C HIS A 190 -4.99 -0.22 9.65
N ALA A 191 -4.00 0.61 9.98
CA ALA A 191 -2.82 0.18 10.71
C ALA A 191 -3.13 -0.31 12.12
N ALA A 192 -4.17 0.24 12.74
CA ALA A 192 -4.59 -0.08 14.09
C ALA A 192 -6.08 -0.43 14.16
N ALA A 193 -6.40 -1.43 14.98
CA ALA A 193 -7.76 -1.70 15.45
C ALA A 193 -8.24 -0.59 16.42
N TRP A 194 -9.54 -0.55 16.71
CA TRP A 194 -10.12 0.45 17.61
C TRP A 194 -9.40 0.49 18.96
N ASN A 195 -9.09 1.71 19.41
CA ASN A 195 -8.36 2.00 20.64
C ASN A 195 -6.95 1.38 20.69
N ALA A 196 -6.30 1.23 19.52
CA ALA A 196 -4.93 0.77 19.41
C ALA A 196 -4.04 1.80 18.69
N THR A 197 -2.73 1.66 18.89
CA THR A 197 -1.69 2.47 18.27
C THR A 197 -0.97 1.71 17.17
N THR A 198 -0.38 2.47 16.24
CA THR A 198 0.59 1.97 15.27
C THR A 198 1.95 2.62 15.54
N ALA A 199 3.01 2.15 14.87
CA ALA A 199 4.37 2.63 15.07
C ALA A 199 5.02 3.05 13.74
N GLU A 200 5.81 4.12 13.79
CA GLU A 200 6.86 4.41 12.82
C GLU A 200 8.21 3.89 13.33
N ARG A 201 9.07 3.45 12.41
CA ARG A 201 10.43 2.95 12.71
C ARG A 201 11.38 3.27 11.57
N GLN A 202 12.69 3.25 11.83
CA GLN A 202 13.67 3.16 10.74
C GLN A 202 13.56 1.78 10.08
N LEU A 203 13.09 1.76 8.84
CA LEU A 203 12.89 0.57 8.04
C LEU A 203 13.66 0.69 6.72
N PRO A 204 14.12 -0.44 6.15
CA PRO A 204 14.73 -0.43 4.83
C PRO A 204 13.70 -0.01 3.76
N ASP A 205 14.18 0.45 2.61
CA ASP A 205 13.32 0.75 1.46
C ASP A 205 12.54 -0.51 1.03
N PRO A 206 11.20 -0.44 0.88
CA PRO A 206 10.36 -1.61 0.62
C PRO A 206 10.55 -2.22 -0.78
N PHE A 207 11.18 -1.50 -1.70
CA PHE A 207 11.39 -1.95 -3.09
C PHE A 207 12.85 -2.36 -3.34
N THR A 208 13.79 -1.65 -2.73
CA THR A 208 15.23 -1.78 -2.96
C THR A 208 16.02 -1.69 -1.64
N PRO A 209 15.82 -2.63 -0.70
CA PRO A 209 16.41 -2.60 0.64
C PRO A 209 17.94 -2.67 0.64
N GLU A 210 18.52 -3.22 -0.42
CA GLU A 210 19.97 -3.42 -0.56
C GLU A 210 20.72 -2.15 -0.96
N THR A 211 20.04 -1.20 -1.61
CA THR A 211 20.68 -0.04 -2.27
C THR A 211 20.33 1.30 -1.66
N VAL A 212 19.28 1.34 -0.82
CA VAL A 212 18.78 2.57 -0.21
C VAL A 212 18.84 2.41 1.31
N SER A 213 19.46 3.37 1.98
CA SER A 213 19.54 3.41 3.43
C SER A 213 18.15 3.42 4.08
N ALA A 214 18.05 2.83 5.27
CA ALA A 214 16.83 2.85 6.05
C ALA A 214 16.35 4.29 6.33
N SER A 215 15.03 4.46 6.33
CA SER A 215 14.34 5.73 6.59
C SER A 215 13.18 5.51 7.55
N TRP A 216 12.73 6.56 8.22
CA TRP A 216 11.53 6.50 9.06
C TRP A 216 10.30 6.23 8.20
N GLN A 217 9.55 5.20 8.55
CA GLN A 217 8.37 4.73 7.81
C GLN A 217 7.35 4.14 8.79
N GLY A 218 6.08 4.23 8.46
CA GLY A 218 5.02 3.45 9.07
C GLY A 218 5.22 1.96 8.83
N VAL A 219 5.08 1.15 9.89
CA VAL A 219 5.24 -0.31 9.79
C VAL A 219 4.21 -0.89 8.82
N LEU A 220 2.97 -0.40 8.83
CA LEU A 220 1.94 -0.83 7.89
C LEU A 220 2.36 -0.46 6.46
N THR A 221 2.73 0.80 6.20
CA THR A 221 3.08 1.24 4.84
C THR A 221 4.20 0.41 4.23
N ASN A 222 5.28 0.15 4.99
CA ASN A 222 6.39 -0.66 4.50
C ASN A 222 5.93 -2.07 4.09
N VAL A 223 5.14 -2.72 4.94
CA VAL A 223 4.61 -4.07 4.69
C VAL A 223 3.63 -4.07 3.53
N LEU A 224 2.72 -3.09 3.46
CA LEU A 224 1.78 -2.92 2.36
C LEU A 224 2.51 -2.83 1.02
N LEU A 225 3.56 -2.00 0.93
CA LEU A 225 4.32 -1.80 -0.31
C LEU A 225 5.09 -3.06 -0.75
N ARG A 226 5.62 -3.83 0.21
CA ARG A 226 6.19 -5.16 -0.06
C ARG A 226 5.10 -6.13 -0.53
N GLY A 227 3.92 -6.09 0.06
CA GLY A 227 2.77 -6.90 -0.34
C GLY A 227 2.30 -6.56 -1.77
N LEU A 228 2.18 -5.27 -2.10
CA LEU A 228 1.80 -4.78 -3.42
C LEU A 228 2.81 -5.09 -4.54
N THR A 229 3.97 -5.68 -4.20
CA THR A 229 4.96 -6.14 -5.17
C THR A 229 5.17 -7.65 -5.15
N THR A 230 4.82 -8.34 -4.06
CA THR A 230 5.17 -9.76 -3.86
C THR A 230 4.01 -10.68 -3.46
N ALA A 231 2.93 -10.15 -2.87
CA ALA A 231 1.81 -10.90 -2.30
C ALA A 231 0.88 -11.50 -3.37
N ALA A 232 1.38 -12.46 -4.13
CA ALA A 232 0.62 -13.13 -5.18
C ALA A 232 -0.36 -14.18 -4.63
N ALA A 233 -1.52 -14.30 -5.27
CA ALA A 233 -2.34 -15.49 -5.30
C ALA A 233 -1.69 -16.59 -6.17
N GLU A 234 -2.29 -17.77 -6.22
CA GLU A 234 -1.75 -18.93 -6.95
C GLU A 234 -1.54 -18.63 -8.45
N ASN A 235 -2.46 -17.86 -9.05
CA ASN A 235 -2.37 -17.40 -10.44
C ASN A 235 -1.26 -16.36 -10.69
N GLY A 236 -0.57 -15.89 -9.65
CA GLY A 236 0.51 -14.89 -9.73
C GLY A 236 0.05 -13.44 -9.60
N GLU A 237 -1.26 -13.17 -9.54
CA GLU A 237 -1.81 -11.82 -9.38
C GLU A 237 -1.81 -11.39 -7.92
N ILE A 238 -1.63 -10.10 -7.68
CA ILE A 238 -1.78 -9.49 -6.36
C ILE A 238 -3.21 -9.00 -6.23
N THR A 239 -3.98 -9.62 -5.34
CA THR A 239 -5.41 -9.36 -5.10
C THR A 239 -5.63 -8.79 -3.71
N SER A 240 -6.82 -8.23 -3.43
CA SER A 240 -7.21 -7.83 -2.06
C SER A 240 -7.03 -8.99 -1.05
N SER A 241 -7.43 -10.20 -1.45
CA SER A 241 -7.33 -11.41 -0.62
C SER A 241 -5.88 -11.83 -0.34
N SER A 242 -5.01 -11.82 -1.36
CA SER A 242 -3.60 -12.18 -1.16
C SER A 242 -2.84 -11.13 -0.37
N LEU A 243 -3.17 -9.85 -0.58
CA LEU A 243 -2.61 -8.73 0.18
C LEU A 243 -3.02 -8.77 1.65
N LYS A 244 -4.30 -9.06 1.95
CA LYS A 244 -4.77 -9.25 3.33
C LYS A 244 -3.97 -10.33 4.06
N ARG A 245 -3.85 -11.52 3.46
CA ARG A 245 -3.08 -12.63 4.07
C ARG A 245 -1.63 -12.26 4.34
N PHE A 246 -1.00 -11.53 3.42
CA PHE A 246 0.38 -11.05 3.57
C PHE A 246 0.51 -10.09 4.75
N ILE A 247 -0.34 -9.05 4.79
CA ILE A 247 -0.26 -8.03 5.85
C ILE A 247 -0.58 -8.63 7.22
N GLU A 248 -1.61 -9.48 7.34
CA GLU A 248 -1.97 -10.13 8.63
C GLU A 248 -0.86 -11.07 9.15
N ALA A 249 -0.06 -11.66 8.26
CA ALA A 249 1.08 -12.48 8.65
C ALA A 249 2.27 -11.64 9.13
N ALA A 250 2.42 -10.42 8.62
CA ALA A 250 3.56 -9.54 8.90
C ALA A 250 3.30 -8.55 10.05
N VAL A 251 2.06 -8.10 10.23
CA VAL A 251 1.67 -7.08 11.21
C VAL A 251 0.40 -7.51 11.94
N SER A 252 0.50 -7.63 13.27
CA SER A 252 -0.65 -7.86 14.15
C SER A 252 -1.44 -6.57 14.40
N GLY A 253 -2.75 -6.67 14.56
CA GLY A 253 -3.57 -5.55 15.05
C GLY A 253 -4.07 -4.61 13.96
N CYS A 254 -3.73 -4.86 12.69
CA CYS A 254 -4.34 -4.17 11.57
C CYS A 254 -5.79 -4.62 11.35
N ARG A 255 -6.63 -3.72 10.86
CA ARG A 255 -7.99 -4.04 10.39
C ARG A 255 -8.02 -3.95 8.87
N ILE A 256 -8.32 -5.06 8.22
CA ILE A 256 -8.40 -5.13 6.75
C ILE A 256 -9.77 -5.67 6.37
N GLU A 257 -10.52 -4.86 5.63
CA GLU A 257 -11.86 -5.16 5.15
C GLU A 257 -11.87 -5.02 3.63
N PHE A 258 -12.46 -5.97 2.93
CA PHE A 258 -12.57 -5.90 1.48
C PHE A 258 -13.82 -6.62 1.00
N ASP A 259 -14.18 -6.32 -0.24
CA ASP A 259 -15.33 -6.88 -0.93
C ASP A 259 -14.95 -7.03 -2.41
N ASP A 260 -15.34 -8.15 -3.01
CA ASP A 260 -15.07 -8.44 -4.41
C ASP A 260 -16.27 -8.05 -5.31
N GLY A 261 -17.27 -7.34 -4.77
CA GLY A 261 -18.43 -6.88 -5.52
C GLY A 261 -19.60 -7.87 -5.51
N ASP A 262 -20.15 -8.19 -6.68
CA ASP A 262 -21.27 -9.11 -6.80
C ASP A 262 -20.86 -10.52 -6.33
N PRO A 263 -21.51 -11.12 -5.31
CA PRO A 263 -21.17 -12.47 -4.85
C PRO A 263 -21.44 -13.57 -5.90
N LEU A 264 -22.29 -13.31 -6.90
CA LEU A 264 -22.56 -14.25 -7.99
C LEU A 264 -21.46 -14.18 -9.07
N VAL A 265 -20.83 -13.02 -9.23
CA VAL A 265 -19.73 -12.79 -10.19
C VAL A 265 -18.65 -11.92 -9.53
N PRO A 266 -17.86 -12.48 -8.60
CA PRO A 266 -16.85 -11.70 -7.89
C PRO A 266 -15.81 -11.11 -8.84
N THR A 267 -15.53 -9.82 -8.67
CA THR A 267 -14.51 -9.07 -9.38
C THR A 267 -13.49 -8.55 -8.37
N PRO A 268 -12.54 -9.39 -7.90
CA PRO A 268 -11.57 -8.96 -6.91
C PRO A 268 -10.71 -7.81 -7.45
N MET A 269 -10.34 -6.88 -6.57
CA MET A 269 -9.39 -5.85 -6.96
C MET A 269 -8.03 -6.49 -7.21
N VAL A 270 -7.48 -6.26 -8.42
CA VAL A 270 -6.14 -6.71 -8.81
C VAL A 270 -5.18 -5.51 -8.85
N PHE A 271 -4.03 -5.62 -8.19
CA PHE A 271 -3.02 -4.56 -8.06
C PHE A 271 -1.82 -4.75 -8.99
N GLY A 272 -1.73 -5.91 -9.65
CA GLY A 272 -0.65 -6.24 -10.57
C GLY A 272 -0.30 -7.71 -10.51
N VAL A 273 0.88 -8.03 -11.04
CA VAL A 273 1.46 -9.38 -11.03
C VAL A 273 2.70 -9.32 -10.14
N SER A 274 2.89 -10.34 -9.29
CA SER A 274 4.03 -10.41 -8.38
C SER A 274 5.35 -10.39 -9.12
N GLN A 275 6.28 -9.57 -8.62
CA GLN A 275 7.67 -9.53 -9.10
C GLN A 275 8.52 -10.66 -8.50
N GLY A 276 7.93 -11.55 -7.70
CA GLY A 276 8.66 -12.57 -6.95
C GLY A 276 9.54 -11.97 -5.85
N VAL A 277 9.89 -12.82 -4.89
CA VAL A 277 10.82 -12.52 -3.81
C VAL A 277 12.25 -12.72 -4.33
N PRO A 278 13.15 -11.73 -4.18
CA PRO A 278 14.55 -11.90 -4.56
C PRO A 278 15.24 -12.89 -3.61
N VAL A 279 15.95 -13.86 -4.18
CA VAL A 279 16.76 -14.84 -3.47
C VAL A 279 18.18 -14.76 -4.02
N ASN A 280 19.10 -14.29 -3.19
CA ASN A 280 20.52 -14.22 -3.48
C ASN A 280 21.13 -15.61 -3.27
N VAL A 281 21.72 -16.16 -4.32
CA VAL A 281 22.34 -17.49 -4.29
C VAL A 281 23.85 -17.31 -4.34
N SER A 282 24.54 -17.97 -3.43
CA SER A 282 25.99 -18.16 -3.47
C SER A 282 26.33 -19.65 -3.45
N LEU A 283 27.50 -20.00 -3.99
CA LEU A 283 27.96 -21.37 -4.11
C LEU A 283 28.96 -21.71 -3.00
N ARG A 284 28.94 -22.95 -2.52
CA ARG A 284 29.96 -23.53 -1.64
C ARG A 284 30.37 -24.93 -2.10
N ASN A 285 31.36 -25.50 -1.41
CA ASN A 285 31.74 -26.92 -1.52
C ASN A 285 32.02 -27.42 -2.96
N GLY A 286 32.68 -26.60 -3.78
CA GLY A 286 33.08 -27.00 -5.15
C GLY A 286 31.94 -27.00 -6.19
N ALA A 287 30.74 -26.55 -5.83
CA ALA A 287 29.70 -26.25 -6.80
C ALA A 287 30.17 -25.14 -7.75
N THR A 288 29.93 -25.34 -9.05
CA THR A 288 30.24 -24.37 -10.11
C THR A 288 28.99 -23.67 -10.63
N ARG A 289 27.83 -24.29 -10.43
CA ARG A 289 26.52 -23.82 -10.85
C ARG A 289 25.48 -24.16 -9.78
N PHE A 290 24.30 -23.55 -9.89
CA PHE A 290 23.11 -23.96 -9.15
C PHE A 290 21.91 -24.07 -10.08
N GLN A 291 20.92 -24.87 -9.69
CA GLN A 291 19.57 -24.86 -10.27
C GLN A 291 18.52 -24.67 -9.17
N VAL A 292 17.30 -24.29 -9.54
CA VAL A 292 16.17 -24.22 -8.60
C VAL A 292 15.05 -25.10 -9.11
N ARG A 293 14.54 -25.95 -8.24
CA ARG A 293 13.37 -26.81 -8.47
C ARG A 293 12.22 -26.41 -7.57
N ASP A 294 11.01 -26.63 -8.04
CA ASP A 294 9.81 -26.53 -7.20
C ASP A 294 9.89 -27.52 -6.04
N GLY A 295 9.51 -27.10 -4.83
CA GLY A 295 9.61 -27.92 -3.63
C GLY A 295 8.51 -28.98 -3.49
N VAL A 296 7.51 -28.97 -4.36
CA VAL A 296 6.37 -29.90 -4.37
C VAL A 296 6.51 -30.92 -5.51
N ASP A 297 6.67 -30.44 -6.75
CA ASP A 297 6.71 -31.33 -7.93
C ASP A 297 8.12 -31.59 -8.47
N PHE A 298 9.14 -30.93 -7.90
CA PHE A 298 10.55 -31.05 -8.28
C PHE A 298 10.86 -30.66 -9.73
N SER A 299 9.95 -29.99 -10.43
CA SER A 299 10.18 -29.47 -11.77
C SER A 299 11.26 -28.38 -11.73
N VAL A 300 12.10 -28.33 -12.77
CA VAL A 300 13.17 -27.33 -12.86
C VAL A 300 12.55 -25.98 -13.23
N PHE A 301 12.56 -25.05 -12.28
CA PHE A 301 12.09 -23.69 -12.47
C PHE A 301 13.20 -22.78 -13.00
N VAL A 302 14.41 -22.96 -12.48
CA VAL A 302 15.62 -22.25 -12.94
C VAL A 302 16.65 -23.28 -13.34
N ALA A 303 17.00 -23.27 -14.63
CA ALA A 303 18.05 -24.13 -15.16
C ALA A 303 19.44 -23.80 -14.57
N ALA A 304 20.34 -24.78 -14.62
CA ALA A 304 21.69 -24.69 -14.06
C ALA A 304 22.46 -23.46 -14.57
N ARG A 305 22.89 -22.58 -13.65
CA ARG A 305 23.64 -21.35 -13.97
C ARG A 305 24.67 -20.98 -12.90
N PRO A 306 25.68 -20.15 -13.20
CA PRO A 306 26.66 -19.68 -12.21
C PRO A 306 26.03 -18.80 -11.12
N ALA A 307 26.70 -18.72 -9.96
CA ALA A 307 26.43 -17.71 -8.93
C ALA A 307 27.72 -16.90 -8.63
N PRO A 308 27.65 -15.73 -7.96
CA PRO A 308 26.47 -15.17 -7.29
C PRO A 308 25.38 -14.73 -8.28
N ALA A 309 24.13 -14.98 -7.93
CA ALA A 309 22.98 -14.60 -8.75
C ALA A 309 21.76 -14.30 -7.90
N ILE A 310 20.85 -13.47 -8.42
CA ILE A 310 19.55 -13.19 -7.80
C ILE A 310 18.47 -13.92 -8.60
N VAL A 311 17.66 -14.72 -7.92
CA VAL A 311 16.49 -15.39 -8.48
C VAL A 311 15.23 -14.77 -7.91
N ARG A 312 14.22 -14.53 -8.74
CA ARG A 312 12.90 -14.10 -8.26
C ARG A 312 11.97 -15.29 -8.20
N LEU A 313 11.56 -15.65 -7.00
CA LEU A 313 10.73 -16.82 -6.74
C LEU A 313 9.40 -16.40 -6.13
N LYS A 314 8.31 -17.07 -6.51
CA LYS A 314 7.03 -16.88 -5.81
C LYS A 314 7.17 -17.38 -4.37
N PRO A 315 6.40 -16.83 -3.41
CA PRO A 315 6.30 -17.43 -2.08
C PRO A 315 5.96 -18.91 -2.19
N GLY A 316 6.72 -19.77 -1.51
CA GLY A 316 6.61 -21.21 -1.67
C GLY A 316 7.81 -21.97 -1.12
N LEU A 317 7.79 -23.29 -1.20
CA LEU A 317 8.94 -24.13 -0.89
C LEU A 317 9.72 -24.37 -2.18
N TRP A 318 11.03 -24.15 -2.13
CA TRP A 318 11.92 -24.31 -3.29
C TRP A 318 13.13 -25.16 -2.91
N LEU A 319 13.66 -25.90 -3.87
CA LEU A 319 14.90 -26.67 -3.71
C LEU A 319 16.00 -26.05 -4.54
N PHE A 320 17.06 -25.63 -3.86
CA PHE A 320 18.27 -25.13 -4.50
C PHE A 320 19.28 -26.25 -4.52
N ASP A 321 19.76 -26.62 -5.70
CA ASP A 321 20.82 -27.63 -5.85
C ASP A 321 22.13 -26.97 -6.27
N GLY A 322 23.22 -27.26 -5.56
CA GLY A 322 24.58 -26.98 -6.01
C GLY A 322 25.03 -28.06 -7.00
N ILE A 323 25.68 -27.67 -8.09
CA ILE A 323 26.09 -28.56 -9.18
C ILE A 323 27.56 -28.36 -9.49
N ASP A 324 28.35 -29.43 -9.48
CA ASP A 324 29.79 -29.37 -9.84
C ASP A 324 30.04 -29.23 -11.35
N ALA A 325 31.32 -29.19 -11.72
CA ALA A 325 31.74 -29.07 -13.12
C ALA A 325 31.31 -30.26 -13.99
N THR A 326 31.12 -31.45 -13.39
CA THR A 326 30.70 -32.67 -14.07
C THR A 326 29.19 -32.80 -14.23
N GLY A 327 28.42 -31.90 -13.59
CA GLY A 327 26.97 -31.89 -13.64
C GLY A 327 26.31 -32.67 -12.51
N VAL A 328 27.07 -33.11 -11.50
CA VAL A 328 26.54 -33.84 -10.34
C VAL A 328 26.06 -32.84 -9.29
N ILE A 329 24.90 -33.13 -8.69
CA ILE A 329 24.38 -32.36 -7.56
C ILE A 329 25.28 -32.62 -6.34
N THR A 330 25.95 -31.58 -5.84
CA THR A 330 26.84 -31.63 -4.67
C THR A 330 26.10 -31.41 -3.36
N GLY A 331 24.90 -30.82 -3.41
CA GLY A 331 24.04 -30.60 -2.26
C GLY A 331 22.71 -29.97 -2.67
N SER A 332 21.69 -30.19 -1.85
CA SER A 332 20.36 -29.60 -2.02
C SER A 332 19.93 -28.91 -0.73
N GLN A 333 19.36 -27.72 -0.84
CA GLN A 333 18.79 -26.98 0.27
C GLN A 333 17.32 -26.66 -0.03
N ALA A 334 16.42 -27.17 0.82
CA ALA A 334 15.04 -26.73 0.83
C ALA A 334 14.95 -25.35 1.48
N VAL A 335 14.39 -24.39 0.76
CA VAL A 335 14.28 -23.00 1.17
C VAL A 335 12.81 -22.61 1.11
N PRO A 336 12.16 -22.37 2.26
CA PRO A 336 10.86 -21.74 2.27
C PRO A 336 11.07 -20.28 1.87
N VAL A 337 10.77 -19.96 0.61
CA VAL A 337 10.77 -18.59 0.15
C VAL A 337 9.55 -17.90 0.74
N ARG A 338 9.83 -17.09 1.76
CA ARG A 338 8.90 -16.18 2.39
C ARG A 338 9.41 -14.76 2.18
N GLU A 339 8.62 -13.78 2.56
CA GLU A 339 8.89 -12.35 2.28
C GLU A 339 10.31 -11.91 2.71
N GLY A 340 10.87 -10.95 1.97
CA GLY A 340 12.21 -10.38 2.26
C GLY A 340 13.33 -11.10 1.49
N GLY A 341 14.40 -10.39 1.18
CA GLY A 341 15.54 -10.98 0.45
C GLY A 341 16.11 -12.18 1.20
N ILE A 342 16.22 -13.33 0.56
CA ILE A 342 16.75 -14.55 1.18
C ILE A 342 18.15 -14.81 0.62
N ASN A 343 19.12 -15.03 1.50
CA ASN A 343 20.43 -15.52 1.11
C ASN A 343 20.47 -17.05 1.23
N VAL A 344 20.80 -17.73 0.14
CA VAL A 344 20.90 -19.18 0.05
C VAL A 344 22.32 -19.55 -0.35
N VAL A 345 22.90 -20.52 0.35
CA VAL A 345 24.26 -21.01 0.09
C VAL A 345 24.19 -22.50 -0.22
N VAL A 346 24.44 -22.87 -1.47
CA VAL A 346 24.38 -24.27 -1.94
C VAL A 346 25.71 -24.83 -2.40
#